data_AF-A0A0F9FUD8-F1
#
_entry.id   AF-A0A0F9FUD8-F1
#
_cell.length_a   1.000
_cell.length_b   1.000
_cell.length_c   1.000
_cell.angle_alpha   90.00
_cell.angle_beta   90.00
_cell.angle_gamma   90.00
#
_symmetry.space_group_name_H-M   'P 1'
#
loop_
_entity.id
_entity.type
_entity.pdbx_description
1 polymer ?
#
loop_
_entity_poly.entity_id
_entity_poly.type
_entity_poly.pdbx_seq_one_letter_code
_entity_poly.pdbx_strand_id
1 'polypeptide(L)'
;MKLKYRLTAIILANAFVNPIYAQTVEINATELANLKAQILALQNRLSQLEEQADASTSQLASNADTKAELASQEGSDTILESKDGITVGGAIRTNYSYTSYDEGNKNRGGDFDFDIFRLNLSGTIGDVSLNGEIRFFDYMTAIKYAYVG
;
A
#
# COMPACT_ATOMS: atom_id res chain seq x y z
N MET A 1 -70.72 -4.88 42.14
CA MET A 1 -70.96 -4.14 40.88
C MET A 1 -70.99 -2.64 41.16
N LYS A 2 -69.92 -1.91 40.83
CA LYS A 2 -69.95 -0.59 40.14
C LYS A 2 -68.52 -0.05 40.00
N LEU A 3 -68.04 -0.19 38.78
CA LEU A 3 -66.81 0.30 38.21
C LEU A 3 -66.89 1.82 38.02
N LYS A 4 -65.86 2.57 38.42
CA LYS A 4 -65.62 3.94 37.91
C LYS A 4 -64.13 4.14 37.67
N TYR A 5 -63.74 3.97 36.40
CA TYR A 5 -62.51 4.46 35.82
C TYR A 5 -62.49 5.99 35.89
N ARG A 6 -61.37 6.59 36.34
CA ARG A 6 -60.95 7.92 35.88
C ARG A 6 -59.46 7.94 35.58
N LEU A 7 -59.22 8.34 34.33
CA LEU A 7 -57.98 8.60 33.63
C LEU A 7 -57.38 9.90 34.18
N THR A 8 -56.14 9.89 34.68
CA THR A 8 -55.31 11.10 34.78
C THR A 8 -53.88 10.73 34.46
N ALA A 9 -53.48 11.08 33.24
CA ALA A 9 -52.11 11.10 32.79
C ALA A 9 -51.37 12.26 33.49
N ILE A 10 -50.24 11.96 34.13
CA ILE A 10 -49.24 12.96 34.51
C ILE A 10 -47.94 12.52 33.83
N ILE A 11 -47.64 13.14 32.69
CA ILE A 11 -46.34 13.07 32.05
C ILE A 11 -45.41 13.93 32.90
N LEU A 12 -44.61 13.29 33.76
CA LEU A 12 -43.53 13.96 34.47
C LEU A 12 -42.34 14.05 33.52
N ALA A 13 -42.26 15.13 32.74
CA ALA A 13 -41.09 15.49 31.96
C ALA A 13 -39.94 15.80 32.93
N ASN A 14 -39.09 14.81 33.22
CA ASN A 14 -37.81 15.04 33.86
C ASN A 14 -36.88 15.68 32.84
N ALA A 15 -36.92 17.02 32.76
CA ALA A 15 -35.84 17.79 32.18
C ALA A 15 -34.65 17.70 33.14
N PHE A 16 -33.81 16.67 32.97
CA PHE A 16 -32.45 16.69 33.52
C PHE A 16 -31.67 17.77 32.76
N VAL A 17 -31.69 18.98 33.31
CA VAL A 17 -30.75 20.04 32.94
C VAL A 17 -29.39 19.59 33.46
N ASN A 18 -28.64 18.86 32.63
CA ASN A 18 -27.24 18.59 32.93
C ASN A 18 -26.51 19.94 32.91
N PRO A 19 -25.87 20.38 34.02
CA PRO A 19 -25.00 21.53 33.95
C PRO A 19 -23.87 21.15 32.99
N ILE A 20 -23.79 21.92 31.90
CA ILE A 20 -22.61 21.97 31.05
C ILE A 20 -21.47 22.35 31.99
N TYR A 21 -20.63 21.38 32.35
CA TYR A 21 -19.32 21.66 32.91
C TYR A 21 -18.54 22.36 31.80
N ALA A 22 -18.62 23.69 31.79
CA ALA A 22 -17.63 24.52 31.13
C ALA A 22 -16.32 24.30 31.89
N GLN A 23 -15.56 23.28 31.50
CA GLN A 23 -14.16 23.18 31.88
C GLN A 23 -13.46 24.34 31.17
N THR A 24 -13.23 25.42 31.90
CA THR A 24 -12.27 26.44 31.50
C THR A 24 -10.91 25.74 31.42
N VAL A 25 -10.43 25.53 30.20
CA VAL A 25 -9.05 25.08 29.97
C VAL A 25 -8.15 26.26 30.33
N GLU A 26 -7.78 26.37 31.61
CA GLU A 26 -6.62 27.15 31.98
C GLU A 26 -5.40 26.44 31.38
N ILE A 27 -4.98 26.90 30.20
CA ILE A 27 -3.76 26.41 29.56
C ILE A 27 -2.62 26.76 30.51
N ASN A 28 -2.09 25.75 31.20
CA ASN A 28 -0.95 25.91 32.08
C ASN A 28 0.24 26.33 31.20
N ALA A 29 1.00 27.36 31.60
CA ALA A 29 2.15 27.86 30.82
C ALA A 29 3.15 26.74 30.47
N THR A 30 3.23 25.72 31.33
CA THR A 30 4.02 24.50 31.11
C THR A 30 3.49 23.63 29.96
N GLU A 31 2.17 23.51 29.81
CA GLU A 31 1.54 22.74 28.72
C GLU A 31 1.75 23.42 27.37
N LEU A 32 1.67 24.76 27.33
CA LEU A 32 1.97 25.53 26.12
C LEU A 32 3.44 25.36 25.70
N ALA A 33 4.36 25.34 26.65
CA ALA A 33 5.78 25.09 26.38
C ALA A 33 6.00 23.68 25.82
N ASN A 34 5.36 22.67 26.41
CA ASN A 34 5.42 21.29 25.93
C ASN A 34 4.81 21.13 24.53
N LEU A 35 3.69 21.80 24.26
CA LEU A 35 3.04 21.76 22.94
C LEU A 35 3.91 22.42 21.87
N LYS A 36 4.53 23.57 22.18
CA LYS A 36 5.49 24.23 21.28
C LYS A 36 6.70 23.34 20.99
N ALA A 37 7.22 22.65 21.99
CA ALA A 37 8.32 21.70 21.82
C ALA A 37 7.93 20.53 20.92
N GLN A 38 6.71 20.00 21.08
CA GLN A 38 6.19 18.93 20.21
C GLN A 38 6.01 19.39 18.75
N ILE A 39 5.48 20.59 18.53
CA ILE A 39 5.32 21.15 17.18
C ILE A 39 6.69 21.30 16.48
N LEU A 40 7.70 21.79 17.20
CA LEU A 40 9.06 21.89 16.67
C LEU A 40 9.66 20.52 16.35
N ALA A 41 9.45 19.52 17.20
CA ALA A 41 9.90 18.16 16.95
C ALA A 41 9.22 17.55 15.71
N LEU A 42 7.92 17.80 15.54
CA LEU A 42 7.16 17.35 14.37
C LEU A 42 7.64 18.03 13.09
N GLN A 43 7.90 19.33 13.11
CA GLN A 43 8.44 20.06 11.96
C GLN A 43 9.81 19.50 11.52
N ASN A 44 10.70 19.21 12.48
CA ASN A 44 11.99 18.58 12.18
C ASN A 44 11.82 17.18 11.58
N ARG A 45 10.86 16.40 12.08
CA ARG A 45 10.59 15.06 11.54
C ARG A 45 10.00 15.12 10.12
N LEU A 46 9.17 16.11 9.82
CA LEU A 46 8.65 16.32 8.47
C LEU A 46 9.77 16.65 7.49
N SER A 47 10.68 17.56 7.86
CA SER A 47 11.84 17.90 7.03
C SER A 47 12.74 16.68 6.75
N GLN A 48 12.96 15.81 7.75
CA GLN A 48 13.73 14.58 7.57
C GLN A 48 13.03 13.57 6.65
N LEU A 49 11.70 13.46 6.76
CA LEU A 49 10.93 12.55 5.92
C LEU A 49 10.89 13.01 4.46
N GLU A 50 10.79 14.32 4.20
CA GLU A 50 10.88 14.89 2.85
C GLU A 50 12.25 14.58 2.22
N GLU A 51 13.35 14.80 2.95
CA GLU A 51 14.70 14.48 2.48
C GLU A 51 14.90 12.97 2.21
N GLN A 52 14.32 12.12 3.05
CA GLN A 52 14.34 10.66 2.84
C GLN A 52 13.50 10.23 1.63
N ALA A 53 12.37 10.90 1.36
CA ALA A 53 11.53 10.64 0.21
C ALA A 53 12.20 11.05 -1.11
N ASP A 54 12.93 12.17 -1.11
CA ASP A 54 13.70 12.62 -2.27
C ASP A 54 14.89 11.68 -2.57
N ALA A 55 15.59 11.21 -1.53
CA ALA A 55 16.65 10.21 -1.68
C ALA A 55 16.12 8.86 -2.19
N SER A 56 14.95 8.43 -1.73
CA SER A 56 14.31 7.19 -2.19
C SER A 56 13.79 7.32 -3.63
N THR A 57 13.23 8.48 -4.01
CA THR A 57 12.77 8.76 -5.38
C THR A 57 13.96 8.79 -6.36
N SER A 58 15.10 9.31 -5.93
CA SER A 58 16.34 9.28 -6.72
C SER A 58 16.86 7.84 -6.94
N GLN A 59 16.69 6.93 -5.97
CA GLN A 59 17.00 5.50 -6.13
C GLN A 59 16.01 4.77 -7.04
N LEU A 60 14.72 5.15 -7.02
CA LEU A 60 13.72 4.64 -7.97
C LEU A 60 14.00 5.13 -9.40
N ALA A 61 14.47 6.36 -9.57
CA ALA A 61 14.91 6.91 -10.85
C ALA A 61 16.17 6.22 -11.39
N SER A 62 17.17 5.95 -10.55
CA SER A 62 18.37 5.21 -10.98
C SER A 62 18.04 3.77 -11.43
N ASN A 63 17.00 3.15 -10.85
CA ASN A 63 16.51 1.84 -11.26
C ASN A 63 15.67 1.88 -12.55
N ALA A 64 15.02 3.01 -12.85
CA ALA A 64 14.29 3.24 -14.10
C ALA A 64 15.24 3.50 -15.29
N ASP A 65 16.33 4.24 -15.05
CA ASP A 65 17.34 4.53 -16.07
C ASP A 65 18.15 3.27 -16.44
N THR A 66 18.50 2.41 -15.47
CA THR A 66 19.08 1.09 -15.79
C THR A 66 18.13 0.20 -16.60
N LYS A 67 16.81 0.34 -16.45
CA LYS A 67 15.83 -0.47 -17.20
C LYS A 67 15.60 0.07 -18.62
N ALA A 68 15.76 1.37 -18.86
CA ALA A 68 15.69 1.97 -20.19
C ALA A 68 16.95 1.68 -21.02
N GLU A 69 18.12 1.56 -20.38
CA GLU A 69 19.37 1.16 -21.05
C GLU A 69 19.43 -0.37 -21.28
N LEU A 70 18.89 -1.19 -20.36
CA LEU A 70 18.71 -2.64 -20.58
C LEU A 70 17.66 -2.95 -21.66
N ALA A 71 16.64 -2.10 -21.85
CA ALA A 71 15.68 -2.25 -22.96
C ALA A 71 16.24 -1.80 -24.32
N SER A 72 17.31 -0.99 -24.33
CA SER A 72 17.95 -0.48 -25.55
C SER A 72 19.20 -1.26 -25.95
N GLN A 73 19.71 -2.16 -25.09
CA GLN A 73 20.82 -3.07 -25.37
C GLN A 73 20.39 -4.52 -25.65
N GLU A 74 19.12 -4.78 -25.98
CA GLU A 74 18.70 -6.07 -26.59
C GLU A 74 18.52 -5.98 -28.12
N GLY A 75 18.97 -4.90 -28.74
CA GLY A 75 18.84 -4.72 -30.19
C GLY A 75 20.10 -4.15 -30.80
N SER A 76 21.13 -4.98 -31.01
CA SER A 76 22.09 -4.94 -32.13
C SER A 76 23.37 -5.74 -31.83
N ASP A 77 23.26 -6.96 -31.31
CA ASP A 77 24.24 -7.97 -31.73
C ASP A 77 23.65 -8.63 -32.97
N THR A 78 24.47 -8.67 -34.02
CA THR A 78 24.11 -9.23 -35.32
C THR A 78 23.77 -10.71 -35.11
N ILE A 79 22.49 -11.01 -34.92
CA ILE A 79 21.99 -12.39 -34.95
C ILE A 79 22.10 -12.82 -36.41
N LEU A 80 23.27 -13.37 -36.74
CA LEU A 80 23.39 -14.36 -37.78
C LEU A 80 22.24 -15.34 -37.56
N GLU A 81 21.38 -15.51 -38.57
CA GLU A 81 20.23 -16.43 -38.56
C GLU A 81 20.59 -17.78 -37.93
N SER A 82 20.44 -17.87 -36.62
CA SER A 82 20.46 -19.09 -35.87
C SER A 82 19.10 -19.11 -35.22
N LYS A 83 18.26 -20.06 -35.64
CA LYS A 83 16.92 -20.30 -35.07
C LYS A 83 16.99 -20.86 -33.64
N ASP A 84 18.14 -20.71 -32.99
CA ASP A 84 18.50 -21.28 -31.71
C ASP A 84 18.64 -20.15 -30.67
N GLY A 85 17.88 -20.26 -29.60
CA GLY A 85 17.88 -19.28 -28.51
C GLY A 85 16.74 -19.53 -27.54
N ILE A 86 16.96 -19.12 -26.29
CA ILE A 86 15.94 -19.14 -25.22
C ILE A 86 15.54 -17.70 -24.93
N THR A 87 14.27 -17.39 -25.14
CA THR A 87 13.66 -16.14 -24.72
C THR A 87 13.22 -16.25 -23.27
N VAL A 88 13.65 -15.28 -22.46
CA VAL A 88 13.22 -15.13 -21.07
C VAL A 88 12.27 -13.95 -21.00
N GLY A 89 11.07 -14.18 -20.48
CA GLY A 89 10.05 -13.17 -20.26
C GLY A 89 9.44 -13.28 -18.88
N GLY A 90 8.49 -12.40 -18.56
CA GLY A 90 7.87 -12.41 -17.25
C GLY A 90 6.88 -11.28 -17.01
N ALA A 91 6.31 -11.27 -15.82
CA ALA A 91 5.42 -10.20 -15.35
C ALA A 91 5.51 -10.09 -13.82
N ILE A 92 5.37 -8.87 -13.30
CA ILE A 92 5.23 -8.61 -11.87
C ILE A 92 3.89 -7.91 -11.62
N ARG A 93 3.24 -8.24 -10.51
CA ARG A 93 2.01 -7.58 -10.09
C ARG A 93 2.07 -7.21 -8.61
N THR A 94 1.78 -5.94 -8.37
CA THR A 94 1.59 -5.36 -7.04
C THR A 94 0.26 -4.60 -7.04
N ASN A 95 -0.38 -4.55 -5.88
CA ASN A 95 -1.58 -3.77 -5.65
C ASN A 95 -1.30 -2.74 -4.56
N TYR A 96 -1.87 -1.55 -4.73
CA TYR A 96 -1.85 -0.51 -3.71
C TYR A 96 -3.26 0.06 -3.57
N SER A 97 -3.74 0.15 -2.34
CA SER A 97 -5.04 0.74 -2.04
C SER A 97 -4.91 1.81 -0.95
N TYR A 98 -5.77 2.82 -1.03
CA TYR A 98 -5.84 3.87 -0.01
C TYR A 98 -7.31 4.10 0.34
N THR A 99 -7.62 4.02 1.63
CA THR A 99 -8.98 4.20 2.15
C THR A 99 -8.98 5.23 3.27
N SER A 100 -9.68 6.34 3.05
CA SER A 100 -9.76 7.47 4.00
C SER A 100 -11.12 7.64 4.68
N TYR A 101 -12.15 6.92 4.22
CA TYR A 101 -13.52 7.03 4.72
C TYR A 101 -13.85 6.08 5.88
N ASP A 102 -12.95 5.14 6.18
CA ASP A 102 -13.05 4.22 7.31
C ASP A 102 -12.14 4.74 8.44
N GLU A 103 -12.73 5.00 9.62
CA GLU A 103 -12.00 5.51 10.79
C GLU A 103 -10.84 4.60 11.21
N GLY A 104 -10.94 3.29 10.97
CA GLY A 104 -9.88 2.31 11.25
C GLY A 104 -8.72 2.35 10.27
N ASN A 105 -8.95 2.82 9.04
CA ASN A 105 -7.95 2.82 7.96
C ASN A 105 -7.37 4.20 7.63
N LYS A 106 -8.01 5.28 8.11
CA LYS A 106 -7.56 6.68 7.94
C LYS A 106 -6.08 6.91 8.27
N ASN A 107 -5.55 6.24 9.30
CA ASN A 107 -4.18 6.43 9.77
C ASN A 107 -3.18 5.42 9.18
N ARG A 108 -3.64 4.43 8.39
CA ARG A 108 -2.75 3.39 7.83
C ARG A 108 -1.93 3.88 6.63
N GLY A 109 -2.28 5.02 6.03
CA GLY A 109 -1.52 5.62 4.93
C GLY A 109 -1.61 4.86 3.60
N GLY A 110 -2.20 3.67 3.59
CA GLY A 110 -2.37 2.81 2.41
C GLY A 110 -2.18 1.35 2.78
N ASP A 111 -2.58 0.44 1.89
CA ASP A 111 -2.29 -0.98 1.97
C ASP A 111 -1.54 -1.40 0.71
N PHE A 112 -0.29 -1.84 0.88
CA PHE A 112 0.55 -2.33 -0.19
C PHE A 112 0.59 -3.85 -0.13
N ASP A 113 0.31 -4.48 -1.27
CA ASP A 113 0.24 -5.92 -1.37
C ASP A 113 0.96 -6.44 -2.62
N PHE A 114 1.75 -7.49 -2.46
CA PHE A 114 2.45 -8.16 -3.55
C PHE A 114 1.71 -9.46 -3.91
N ASP A 115 1.24 -9.55 -5.16
CA ASP A 115 0.45 -10.70 -5.63
C ASP A 115 1.36 -11.76 -6.26
N ILE A 116 2.06 -11.41 -7.34
CA ILE A 116 2.78 -12.41 -8.14
C ILE A 116 3.98 -11.86 -8.90
N PHE A 117 5.05 -12.64 -8.91
CA PHE A 117 6.15 -12.56 -9.87
C PHE A 117 6.15 -13.79 -10.77
N ARG A 118 6.13 -13.59 -12.09
CA ARG A 118 6.05 -14.64 -13.11
C ARG A 118 7.28 -14.60 -13.99
N LEU A 119 7.88 -15.77 -14.20
CA LEU A 119 8.97 -16.01 -15.12
C LEU A 119 8.49 -16.99 -16.21
N ASN A 120 8.67 -16.61 -17.47
CA ASN A 120 8.36 -17.41 -18.66
C ASN A 120 9.67 -17.69 -19.41
N LEU A 121 9.89 -18.93 -19.81
CA LEU A 121 11.01 -19.38 -20.61
C LEU A 121 10.43 -20.02 -21.86
N SER A 122 10.90 -19.64 -23.04
CA SER A 122 10.46 -20.22 -24.31
C SER A 122 11.57 -20.13 -25.33
N GLY A 123 11.92 -21.24 -25.96
CA GLY A 123 12.87 -21.22 -27.07
C GLY A 123 13.20 -22.60 -27.59
N THR A 124 14.11 -22.64 -28.56
CA THR A 124 14.54 -23.85 -29.24
C THR A 124 16.06 -23.83 -29.35
N ILE A 125 16.72 -24.96 -29.16
CA ILE A 125 18.15 -25.15 -29.36
C ILE A 125 18.30 -26.42 -30.20
N GLY A 126 18.67 -26.26 -31.46
CA GLY A 126 18.70 -27.32 -32.46
C GLY A 126 17.30 -27.88 -32.70
N ASP A 127 17.14 -29.18 -32.45
CA ASP A 127 15.85 -29.88 -32.59
C ASP A 127 15.06 -29.96 -31.27
N VAL A 128 15.57 -29.37 -30.19
CA VAL A 128 14.96 -29.44 -28.85
C VAL A 128 14.35 -28.10 -28.47
N SER A 129 13.05 -28.09 -28.23
CA SER A 129 12.28 -26.98 -27.69
C SER A 129 12.19 -27.04 -26.17
N LEU A 130 12.27 -25.88 -25.52
CA LEU A 130 12.12 -25.73 -24.07
C LEU A 130 11.11 -24.63 -23.78
N ASN A 131 10.13 -24.94 -22.94
CA ASN A 131 9.12 -23.99 -22.51
C ASN A 131 8.78 -24.21 -21.04
N GLY A 132 8.68 -23.13 -20.27
CA GLY A 132 8.33 -23.21 -18.86
C GLY A 132 7.77 -21.91 -18.31
N GLU A 133 6.87 -22.02 -17.35
CA GLU A 133 6.33 -20.89 -16.60
C GLU A 133 6.38 -21.20 -15.10
N ILE A 134 7.11 -20.36 -14.36
CA ILE A 134 7.23 -20.42 -12.90
C ILE A 134 6.61 -19.16 -12.32
N ARG A 135 5.88 -19.33 -11.22
CA ARG A 135 5.15 -18.27 -10.52
C ARG A 135 5.59 -18.26 -9.07
N PHE A 136 5.91 -17.09 -8.57
CA PHE A 136 6.24 -16.82 -7.19
C PHE A 136 5.14 -15.96 -6.61
N PHE A 137 4.35 -16.55 -5.73
CA PHE A 137 3.43 -15.82 -4.86
C PHE A 137 4.14 -15.53 -3.54
N ASP A 138 3.58 -14.65 -2.73
CA ASP A 138 4.02 -14.39 -1.37
C ASP A 138 3.97 -15.65 -0.47
N TYR A 139 2.97 -16.52 -0.67
CA TYR A 139 2.78 -17.73 0.15
C TYR A 139 3.35 -19.02 -0.46
N MET A 140 3.61 -19.08 -1.77
CA MET A 140 4.14 -20.28 -2.41
C MET A 140 4.81 -20.02 -3.76
N THR A 141 5.65 -20.96 -4.18
CA THR A 141 6.12 -21.07 -5.57
C THR A 141 5.36 -22.15 -6.30
N ALA A 142 4.87 -21.84 -7.50
CA ALA A 142 4.13 -22.77 -8.35
C ALA A 142 4.74 -22.86 -9.75
N ILE A 143 4.96 -24.08 -10.22
CA ILE A 143 5.33 -24.36 -11.61
C ILE A 143 4.03 -24.61 -12.36
N LYS A 144 3.70 -23.77 -13.35
CA LYS A 144 2.47 -23.94 -14.13
C LYS A 144 2.64 -25.01 -15.20
N TYR A 145 3.74 -24.94 -15.93
CA TYR A 145 4.17 -25.97 -16.87
C TYR A 145 5.68 -25.87 -17.05
N ALA A 146 6.30 -27.00 -17.36
CA ALA A 146 7.67 -27.08 -17.83
C ALA A 146 7.73 -28.29 -18.75
N TYR A 147 8.02 -28.06 -20.03
CA TYR A 147 8.16 -29.12 -21.01
C TYR A 147 9.40 -28.89 -21.87
N VAL A 148 10.01 -30.02 -22.25
CA VAL A 148 11.15 -30.10 -23.16
C VAL A 148 10.79 -31.16 -24.19
N GLY A 149 11.03 -30.88 -25.47
CA GLY A 149 10.67 -31.79 -26.55
C GLY A 149 11.27 -31.41 -27.88
#